data_AF-A0A818PB08-F1
#
_entry.id   AF-A0A818PB08-F1
#
_cell.length_a   1.000
_cell.length_b   1.000
_cell.length_c   1.000
_cell.angle_alpha   90.00
_cell.angle_beta   90.00
_cell.angle_gamma   90.00
#
_symmetry.space_group_name_H-M   'P 1'
#
loop_
_entity.id
_entity.type
_entity.pdbx_description
1 polymer ?
#
loop_
_entity_poly.entity_id
_entity_poly.type
_entity_poly.pdbx_seq_one_letter_code
_entity_poly.pdbx_strand_id
1 'polypeptide(L)'
;MATGTSLEDLTYVGMVGIIDPERPQVEEAIVQLKSGGVIVKMITGDAEKTAKAIAWRFKIYKSNDLSVSGEDLDHMNAADVRDIVSQASVFYRVSQKHKLTIVK
;
A
#
# COMPACT_ATOMS: atom_id res chain seq x y z
N MET A 1 -3.83 19.86 13.31
CA MET A 1 -4.78 20.75 13.99
C MET A 1 -4.27 22.16 13.87
N ALA A 2 -5.13 23.07 13.41
CA ALA A 2 -4.83 24.47 13.25
C ALA A 2 -6.04 25.32 13.65
N THR A 3 -5.82 26.58 14.01
CA THR A 3 -6.88 27.54 14.36
C THR A 3 -6.65 28.85 13.62
N GLY A 4 -7.73 29.55 13.25
CA GLY A 4 -7.64 30.78 12.46
C GLY A 4 -8.99 31.18 11.86
N THR A 5 -9.01 32.34 11.19
CA THR A 5 -10.25 32.94 10.65
C THR A 5 -10.41 32.73 9.14
N SER A 6 -9.34 32.40 8.42
CA SER A 6 -9.35 32.00 7.01
C SER A 6 -8.33 30.88 6.75
N LEU A 7 -8.35 30.26 5.56
CA LEU A 7 -7.39 29.19 5.20
C LEU A 7 -5.96 29.71 5.08
N GLU A 8 -5.80 31.00 4.79
CA GLU A 8 -4.52 31.70 4.66
C GLU A 8 -3.96 32.18 6.00
N ASP A 9 -4.80 32.28 7.05
CA ASP A 9 -4.46 32.78 8.39
C ASP A 9 -4.68 31.70 9.46
N LEU A 10 -4.02 30.55 9.28
CA LEU A 10 -4.05 29.42 10.21
C LEU A 10 -2.77 29.35 11.05
N THR A 11 -2.90 29.23 12.37
CA THR A 11 -1.81 28.90 13.30
C THR A 11 -1.82 27.40 13.61
N TYR A 12 -0.67 26.73 13.44
CA TYR A 12 -0.52 25.33 13.80
C TYR A 12 -0.62 25.14 15.33
N VAL A 13 -1.44 24.18 15.76
CA VAL A 13 -1.67 23.87 17.18
C VAL A 13 -1.06 22.52 17.57
N GLY A 14 -1.09 21.54 16.66
CA GLY A 14 -0.60 20.19 16.94
C GLY A 14 -1.07 19.16 15.92
N MET A 15 -0.75 17.87 16.13
CA MET A 15 -1.24 16.76 15.30
C MET A 15 -1.73 15.60 16.15
N VAL A 16 -2.60 14.77 15.56
CA VAL A 16 -3.02 13.49 16.13
C VAL A 16 -2.70 12.41 15.10
N GLY A 17 -2.04 11.34 15.52
CA GLY A 17 -1.82 10.15 14.71
C GLY A 17 -2.91 9.13 15.00
N ILE A 18 -3.56 8.63 13.95
CA ILE A 18 -4.56 7.56 14.04
C ILE A 18 -4.05 6.41 13.19
N ILE A 19 -4.18 5.20 13.72
CA ILE A 19 -3.88 3.96 13.00
C ILE A 19 -5.16 3.12 12.93
N ASP A 20 -5.44 2.55 11.75
CA ASP A 20 -6.40 1.46 11.61
C ASP A 20 -5.67 0.16 11.94
N PRO A 21 -5.92 -0.47 13.11
CA PRO A 21 -5.19 -1.67 13.49
C PRO A 21 -5.55 -2.83 12.57
N GLU A 22 -4.54 -3.64 12.26
CA GLU A 22 -4.72 -4.90 11.58
C GLU A 22 -5.67 -5.85 12.33
N ARG A 23 -6.29 -6.78 11.59
CA ARG A 23 -7.00 -7.89 12.25
C ARG A 23 -5.98 -8.80 12.96
N PRO A 24 -6.29 -9.29 14.18
CA PRO A 24 -5.35 -10.08 14.97
C PRO A 24 -4.75 -11.30 14.26
N GLN A 25 -5.50 -11.90 13.33
CA GLN A 25 -5.12 -13.13 12.63
C GLN A 25 -4.26 -12.90 11.37
N VAL A 26 -4.00 -11.64 10.98
CA VAL A 26 -3.34 -11.32 9.71
C VAL A 26 -1.91 -11.87 9.66
N GLU A 27 -1.16 -11.75 10.75
CA GLU A 27 0.22 -12.23 10.77
C GLU A 27 0.30 -13.76 10.60
N GLU A 28 -0.52 -14.49 11.36
CA GLU A 28 -0.59 -15.95 11.27
C GLU A 28 -1.00 -16.40 9.86
N ALA A 29 -2.03 -15.79 9.29
CA ALA A 29 -2.50 -16.12 7.94
C ALA A 29 -1.41 -15.90 6.88
N ILE A 30 -0.65 -14.80 6.98
CA ILE A 30 0.45 -14.51 6.04
C ILE A 30 1.57 -15.55 6.17
N VAL A 31 1.92 -15.96 7.39
CA VAL A 31 2.94 -17.00 7.63
C VAL A 31 2.49 -18.33 7.02
N GLN A 32 1.26 -18.75 7.27
CA GLN A 32 0.70 -20.00 6.73
C GLN A 32 0.70 -20.00 5.19
N LEU A 33 0.19 -18.92 4.57
CA LEU A 33 0.18 -18.76 3.12
C LEU A 33 1.59 -18.85 2.52
N LYS A 34 2.57 -18.16 3.11
CA LYS A 34 3.96 -18.19 2.65
C LYS A 34 4.59 -19.57 2.81
N SER A 35 4.30 -20.29 3.90
CA SER A 35 4.80 -21.65 4.11
C SER A 35 4.26 -22.63 3.07
N GLY A 36 3.06 -22.38 2.55
CA GLY A 36 2.45 -23.10 1.43
C GLY A 36 2.91 -22.66 0.04
N GLY A 37 3.89 -21.75 -0.06
CA GLY A 37 4.39 -21.24 -1.35
C GLY A 37 3.53 -20.17 -2.01
N VAL A 38 2.52 -19.64 -1.30
CA VAL A 38 1.67 -18.56 -1.83
C VAL A 38 2.39 -17.22 -1.71
N ILE A 39 2.45 -16.48 -2.82
CA ILE A 39 3.00 -15.13 -2.87
C ILE A 39 1.91 -14.14 -2.39
N VAL A 40 2.15 -13.51 -1.25
CA VAL A 40 1.26 -12.47 -0.71
C VAL A 40 1.72 -11.10 -1.20
N LYS A 41 0.81 -10.30 -1.76
CA LYS A 41 1.04 -8.92 -2.22
C LYS A 41 0.08 -7.97 -1.50
N MET A 42 0.53 -6.75 -1.18
CA MET A 42 -0.31 -5.71 -0.57
C MET A 42 -0.88 -4.78 -1.65
N ILE A 43 -2.17 -4.47 -1.57
CA ILE A 43 -2.86 -3.52 -2.45
C ILE A 43 -3.65 -2.55 -1.58
N THR A 44 -3.28 -1.27 -1.54
CA THR A 44 -3.93 -0.25 -0.69
C THR A 44 -4.10 1.11 -1.39
N GLY A 45 -5.08 1.88 -0.92
CA GLY A 45 -5.27 3.29 -1.30
C GLY A 45 -4.33 4.25 -0.56
N ASP A 46 -3.59 3.78 0.44
CA ASP A 46 -2.69 4.60 1.25
C ASP A 46 -1.49 5.15 0.48
N ALA A 47 -0.78 6.08 1.10
CA ALA A 47 0.51 6.57 0.60
C ALA A 47 1.60 5.50 0.72
N GLU A 48 2.60 5.58 -0.16
CA GLU A 48 3.71 4.62 -0.27
C GLU A 48 4.36 4.30 1.07
N LYS A 49 4.73 5.33 1.85
CA LYS A 49 5.42 5.15 3.13
C LYS A 49 4.61 4.33 4.13
N THR A 50 3.30 4.59 4.21
CA THR A 50 2.38 3.83 5.07
C THR A 50 2.24 2.40 4.59
N ALA A 51 2.01 2.20 3.29
CA ALA A 51 1.88 0.88 2.69
C ALA A 51 3.14 0.01 2.92
N LYS A 52 4.33 0.57 2.68
CA LYS A 52 5.61 -0.10 2.91
C LYS A 52 5.84 -0.42 4.38
N ALA A 53 5.51 0.51 5.30
CA ALA A 53 5.67 0.27 6.72
C ALA A 53 4.81 -0.91 7.20
N ILE A 54 3.54 -0.97 6.79
CA ILE A 54 2.64 -2.08 7.14
C ILE A 54 3.10 -3.38 6.46
N ALA A 55 3.45 -3.33 5.18
CA ALA A 55 3.90 -4.50 4.43
C ALA A 55 5.22 -5.08 4.99
N TRP A 56 6.13 -4.21 5.41
CA TRP A 56 7.38 -4.60 6.09
C TRP A 56 7.11 -5.32 7.40
N ARG A 57 6.18 -4.79 8.23
CA ARG A 57 5.80 -5.41 9.51
C ARG A 57 5.30 -6.85 9.31
N PHE A 58 4.53 -7.11 8.25
CA PHE A 58 4.05 -8.45 7.90
C PHE A 58 5.01 -9.26 6.99
N LYS A 59 6.24 -8.78 6.79
CA LYS A 59 7.27 -9.39 5.95
C LYS A 59 6.81 -9.61 4.49
N ILE A 60 5.79 -8.88 4.03
CA ILE A 60 5.31 -8.86 2.64
C ILE A 60 6.31 -8.11 1.77
N TYR A 61 6.89 -7.03 2.30
CA TYR A 61 7.86 -6.17 1.64
C TYR A 61 9.25 -6.32 2.27
N LYS A 62 10.28 -6.41 1.45
CA LYS A 62 11.70 -6.42 1.86
C LYS A 62 12.46 -5.26 1.22
N SER A 63 13.71 -5.02 1.64
CA SER A 63 14.47 -3.80 1.28
C SER A 63 14.64 -3.57 -0.22
N ASN A 64 14.64 -4.64 -1.01
CA ASN A 64 14.85 -4.60 -2.46
C ASN A 64 13.57 -4.92 -3.25
N ASP A 65 12.44 -5.05 -2.58
CA ASP A 65 11.17 -5.32 -3.25
C ASP A 65 10.67 -4.06 -3.94
N LEU A 66 9.95 -4.27 -5.04
CA LEU A 66 9.34 -3.19 -5.79
C LEU A 66 7.99 -2.79 -5.17
N SER A 67 7.77 -1.48 -5.06
CA SER A 67 6.49 -0.87 -4.75
C SER A 67 6.04 0.03 -5.91
N VAL A 68 4.78 -0.10 -6.33
CA VAL A 68 4.25 0.53 -7.55
C VAL A 68 3.03 1.38 -7.20
N SER A 69 2.95 2.60 -7.71
CA SER A 69 1.77 3.44 -7.51
C SER A 69 0.65 3.07 -8.47
N GLY A 70 -0.59 3.45 -8.12
CA GLY A 70 -1.70 3.42 -9.06
C GLY A 70 -1.46 4.26 -10.32
N GLU A 71 -0.74 5.37 -10.18
CA GLU A 71 -0.39 6.25 -11.30
C GLU A 71 0.61 5.59 -12.25
N ASP A 72 1.60 4.87 -11.73
CA ASP A 72 2.53 4.10 -12.57
C ASP A 72 1.78 3.06 -13.41
N LEU A 73 0.79 2.38 -12.82
CA LEU A 73 -0.05 1.41 -13.51
C LEU A 73 -0.88 2.03 -14.64
N ASP A 74 -1.34 3.26 -14.50
CA ASP A 74 -2.10 3.96 -15.55
C ASP A 74 -1.23 4.30 -16.77
N HIS A 75 0.09 4.40 -16.60
CA HIS A 75 1.06 4.67 -17.68
C HIS A 75 1.64 3.40 -18.33
N MET A 76 1.29 2.22 -17.82
CA MET A 76 1.78 0.94 -18.32
C MET A 76 0.83 0.32 -19.34
N ASN A 77 1.40 -0.37 -20.34
CA ASN A 77 0.59 -1.22 -21.20
C ASN A 77 0.27 -2.57 -20.52
N ALA A 78 -0.61 -3.38 -21.11
CA ALA A 78 -1.05 -4.64 -20.50
C ALA A 78 0.07 -5.69 -20.32
N ALA A 79 1.12 -5.67 -21.14
CA ALA A 79 2.27 -6.56 -20.97
C ALA A 79 3.13 -6.10 -19.79
N ASP A 80 3.44 -4.81 -19.72
CA ASP A 80 4.22 -4.20 -18.63
C ASP A 80 3.54 -4.41 -17.28
N VAL A 81 2.20 -4.27 -17.23
CA VAL A 81 1.40 -4.53 -16.03
C VAL A 81 1.57 -5.98 -15.56
N ARG A 82 1.55 -6.97 -16.45
CA ARG A 82 1.73 -8.38 -16.05
C ARG A 82 3.10 -8.61 -15.43
N ASP A 83 4.12 -8.07 -16.07
CA ASP A 83 5.50 -8.20 -15.59
C ASP A 83 5.68 -7.51 -14.24
N ILE A 84 5.16 -6.28 -14.08
CA ILE A 84 5.25 -5.55 -12.82
C ILE A 84 4.45 -6.22 -11.71
N VAL A 85 3.29 -6.80 -12.04
CA VAL A 85 2.44 -7.51 -11.07
C VAL A 85 3.18 -8.72 -10.50
N SER A 86 3.98 -9.42 -11.30
CA SER A 86 4.79 -10.53 -10.82
C SER A 86 5.89 -10.09 -9.84
N GLN A 87 6.53 -8.93 -10.09
CA GLN A 87 7.70 -8.45 -9.36
C GLN A 87 7.37 -7.63 -8.10
N ALA A 88 6.29 -6.83 -8.15
CA ALA A 88 5.96 -5.91 -7.07
C ALA A 88 5.32 -6.62 -5.86
N SER A 89 5.72 -6.20 -4.66
CA SER A 89 5.16 -6.69 -3.40
C SER A 89 4.07 -5.76 -2.85
N VAL A 90 4.09 -4.48 -3.24
CA VAL A 90 3.19 -3.44 -2.72
C VAL A 90 2.65 -2.57 -3.85
N PHE A 91 1.34 -2.37 -3.88
CA PHE A 91 0.66 -1.38 -4.70
C PHE A 91 -0.01 -0.34 -3.81
N TYR A 92 0.27 0.94 -4.04
CA TYR A 92 -0.20 2.06 -3.22
C TYR A 92 -0.95 3.10 -4.04
N ARG A 93 -1.77 3.94 -3.39
CA ARG A 93 -2.70 4.87 -4.05
C ARG A 93 -3.53 4.21 -5.16
N VAL A 94 -3.95 2.97 -4.97
CA VAL A 94 -4.70 2.23 -6.00
C VAL A 94 -6.19 2.58 -6.01
N SER A 95 -6.75 2.72 -7.21
CA SER A 95 -8.19 2.85 -7.42
C SER A 95 -8.88 1.49 -7.51
N GLN A 96 -10.22 1.46 -7.53
CA GLN A 96 -10.97 0.22 -7.78
C GLN A 96 -10.64 -0.38 -9.17
N LYS A 97 -10.45 0.48 -10.18
CA LYS A 97 -9.98 0.06 -11.52
C LYS A 97 -8.64 -0.67 -11.44
N HIS A 98 -7.69 -0.15 -10.67
CA HIS A 98 -6.36 -0.77 -10.54
C HIS A 98 -6.42 -2.15 -9.87
N LYS A 99 -7.30 -2.33 -8.88
CA LYS A 99 -7.51 -3.66 -8.27
C LYS A 99 -7.95 -4.70 -9.30
N LEU A 100 -8.88 -4.34 -10.18
CA LEU A 100 -9.32 -5.21 -11.26
C LEU A 100 -8.19 -5.48 -12.26
N THR A 101 -7.35 -4.49 -12.54
CA THR A 101 -6.18 -4.65 -13.40
C THR A 101 -5.15 -5.61 -12.80
N ILE A 102 -4.88 -5.53 -11.49
CA ILE A 102 -3.89 -6.38 -10.81
C ILE A 102 -4.35 -7.85 -10.69
N VAL A 103 -5.66 -8.08 -10.56
CA VAL A 103 -6.24 -9.42 -10.36
C VAL A 103 -6.45 -10.18 -11.69
N LYS A 104 -6.51 -9.47 -12.81
CA LYS A 104 -6.68 -10.05 -14.15
C LYS A 104 -5.38 -10.62 -14.70
#